data_AF-A0A7M3XQJ2-F1
#
_entry.id   AF-A0A7M3XQJ2-F1
#
_cell.length_a   1.000
_cell.length_b   1.000
_cell.length_c   1.000
_cell.angle_alpha   90.00
_cell.angle_beta   90.00
_cell.angle_gamma   90.00
#
_symmetry.space_group_name_H-M   'P 1'
#
loop_
_entity.id
_entity.type
_entity.pdbx_description
1 polymer ?
#
loop_
_entity_poly.entity_id
_entity_poly.type
_entity_poly.pdbx_seq_one_letter_code
_entity_poly.pdbx_strand_id
1 'polypeptide(L)'
;RAEYIRLIAIELQRIASHLMWLGAYGPDTGNLSVLVWCLREREMMMDLLQEMGGSRMHYNFPRIGGVKRDLPHGFAQRARSKLELFLQRIQEYEALYDESTVFLVRTQGVGYAKAEEMVNHGVSGPNLRAAGVNYDVRWAHPYSVYSELDWEPPVERSSIKGADCYDRYRVRVE
;
A
#
# COMPACT_ATOMS: atom_id res chain seq x y z
N ARG A 1 -11.44 10.10 18.76
CA ARG A 1 -9.99 10.46 18.80
C ARG A 1 -9.05 9.25 18.68
N ALA A 2 -9.11 8.27 19.60
CA ALA A 2 -8.22 7.09 19.54
C ALA A 2 -8.34 6.29 18.23
N GLU A 3 -9.54 6.24 17.64
CA GLU A 3 -9.79 5.58 16.36
C GLU A 3 -9.10 6.24 15.17
N TYR A 4 -9.09 7.57 15.09
CA TYR A 4 -8.32 8.29 14.07
C TYR A 4 -6.82 8.04 14.20
N ILE A 5 -6.28 8.05 15.42
CA ILE A 5 -4.86 7.75 15.65
C ILE A 5 -4.52 6.32 15.19
N ARG A 6 -5.43 5.37 15.46
CA ARG A 6 -5.30 3.98 15.00
C ARG A 6 -5.34 3.89 13.48
N LEU A 7 -6.25 4.61 12.83
CA LEU A 7 -6.36 4.65 11.38
C LEU A 7 -5.08 5.21 10.74
N ILE A 8 -4.55 6.32 11.25
CA ILE A 8 -3.29 6.90 10.78
C ILE A 8 -2.15 5.88 10.90
N ALA A 9 -2.03 5.17 12.02
CA ALA A 9 -1.00 4.15 12.21
C ALA A 9 -1.15 2.98 11.22
N ILE A 10 -2.39 2.53 10.97
CA ILE A 10 -2.69 1.43 10.03
C ILE A 10 -2.37 1.84 8.59
N GLU A 11 -2.71 3.06 8.18
CA GLU A 11 -2.45 3.52 6.82
C GLU A 11 -0.95 3.81 6.58
N LEU A 12 -0.23 4.34 7.57
CA LEU A 12 1.24 4.42 7.51
C LEU A 12 1.88 3.02 7.38
N GLN A 13 1.34 2.03 8.11
CA GLN A 13 1.79 0.64 8.00
C GLN A 13 1.43 0.03 6.64
N ARG A 14 0.29 0.40 6.03
CA ARG A 14 -0.09 -0.03 4.68
C ARG A 14 0.92 0.46 3.65
N ILE A 15 1.27 1.75 3.69
CA ILE A 15 2.30 2.33 2.81
C ILE A 15 3.62 1.59 3.00
N ALA A 16 4.07 1.38 4.24
CA ALA A 16 5.30 0.63 4.52
C ALA A 16 5.26 -0.82 4.01
N SER A 17 4.08 -1.47 4.03
CA SER A 17 3.87 -2.81 3.51
C SER A 17 3.90 -2.86 1.98
N HIS A 18 3.28 -1.89 1.30
CA HIS A 18 3.30 -1.80 -0.16
C HIS A 18 4.71 -1.47 -0.68
N LEU A 19 5.46 -0.62 0.02
CA LEU A 19 6.87 -0.36 -0.29
C LEU A 19 7.75 -1.59 -0.13
N MET A 20 7.53 -2.41 0.92
CA MET A 20 8.25 -3.67 1.05
C MET A 20 7.90 -4.65 -0.08
N TRP A 21 6.62 -4.72 -0.46
CA TRP A 21 6.20 -5.56 -1.58
C TRP A 21 6.85 -5.11 -2.89
N LEU A 22 6.81 -3.82 -3.22
CA LEU A 22 7.41 -3.27 -4.43
C LEU A 22 8.94 -3.43 -4.41
N GLY A 23 9.56 -3.17 -3.26
CA GLY A 23 10.99 -3.35 -3.05
C GLY A 23 11.47 -4.79 -3.21
N ALA A 24 10.65 -5.78 -2.86
CA ALA A 24 10.96 -7.19 -3.13
C ALA A 24 10.69 -7.56 -4.61
N TYR A 25 9.66 -6.98 -5.21
CA TYR A 25 9.29 -7.25 -6.60
C TYR A 25 10.29 -6.69 -7.62
N GLY A 26 10.96 -5.58 -7.31
CA GLY A 26 11.99 -4.98 -8.15
C GLY A 26 13.16 -5.92 -8.46
N PRO A 27 13.89 -6.45 -7.46
CA PRO A 27 14.96 -7.43 -7.65
C PRO A 27 14.54 -8.67 -8.44
N ASP A 28 13.36 -9.21 -8.17
CA ASP A 28 12.84 -10.41 -8.85
C ASP A 28 12.57 -10.14 -10.35
N THR A 29 12.27 -8.90 -10.71
CA THR A 29 12.12 -8.45 -12.10
C THR A 29 13.43 -7.96 -12.72
N GLY A 30 14.51 -7.85 -11.93
CA GLY A 30 15.86 -7.48 -12.37
C GLY A 30 16.28 -6.04 -12.05
N ASN A 31 15.47 -5.26 -11.32
CA ASN A 31 15.77 -3.89 -10.93
C ASN A 31 16.14 -3.79 -9.45
N LEU A 32 17.43 -3.87 -9.15
CA LEU A 32 17.98 -3.76 -7.80
C LEU A 32 17.90 -2.35 -7.21
N SER A 33 17.90 -1.31 -8.05
CA SER A 33 17.89 0.09 -7.60
C SER A 33 16.60 0.42 -6.85
N VAL A 34 15.47 -0.13 -7.32
CA VAL A 34 14.16 0.08 -6.69
C VAL A 34 14.12 -0.44 -5.26
N LEU A 35 14.76 -1.57 -4.97
CA LEU A 35 14.83 -2.09 -3.60
C LEU A 35 15.41 -1.04 -2.65
N VAL A 36 16.52 -0.42 -3.04
CA VAL A 36 17.21 0.58 -2.21
C VAL A 36 16.34 1.82 -2.01
N TRP A 37 15.67 2.27 -3.07
CA TRP A 37 14.76 3.41 -2.98
C TRP A 37 13.58 3.06 -2.05
N CYS A 38 12.90 1.94 -2.28
CA CYS A 38 11.75 1.54 -1.47
C CYS A 38 12.11 1.38 0.02
N LEU A 39 13.31 0.85 0.33
CA LEU A 39 13.80 0.76 1.70
C LEU A 39 14.06 2.14 2.32
N ARG A 40 14.62 3.09 1.56
CA ARG A 40 14.80 4.49 2.01
C ARG A 40 13.46 5.14 2.34
N GLU A 41 12.46 4.97 1.48
CA GLU A 41 11.12 5.53 1.71
C GLU A 41 10.42 4.83 2.88
N ARG A 42 10.57 3.50 2.98
CA ARG A 42 10.03 2.71 4.08
C ARG A 42 10.60 3.13 5.43
N GLU A 43 11.87 3.49 5.48
CA GLU A 43 12.52 4.00 6.70
C GLU A 43 11.83 5.26 7.22
N MET A 44 11.43 6.17 6.32
CA MET A 44 10.70 7.39 6.71
C MET A 44 9.39 7.09 7.43
N MET A 45 8.65 6.08 6.96
CA MET A 45 7.38 5.62 7.55
C MET A 45 7.62 4.85 8.85
N MET A 46 8.66 4.01 8.90
CA MET A 46 9.04 3.28 10.11
C MET A 46 9.47 4.23 11.24
N ASP A 47 10.15 5.33 10.92
CA ASP A 47 10.51 6.33 11.93
C ASP A 47 9.27 6.99 12.55
N LEU A 48 8.23 7.27 11.76
CA LEU A 48 6.95 7.78 12.29
C LEU A 48 6.28 6.75 13.21
N LEU A 49 6.25 5.49 12.78
CA LEU A 49 5.70 4.39 13.56
C LEU A 49 6.52 4.11 14.83
N GLN A 50 7.84 4.29 14.79
CA GLN A 50 8.72 4.21 15.96
C GLN A 50 8.43 5.36 16.93
N GLU A 51 8.17 6.56 16.44
CA GLU A 51 7.81 7.70 17.30
C GLU A 51 6.52 7.42 18.10
N MET A 52 5.55 6.78 17.45
CA MET A 52 4.27 6.38 18.07
C MET A 52 4.42 5.16 19.01
N GLY A 53 5.05 4.09 18.53
CA GLY A 53 5.09 2.78 19.18
C GLY A 53 6.28 2.57 20.13
N GLY A 54 7.37 3.32 19.94
CA GLY A 54 8.65 3.16 20.63
C GLY A 54 9.53 2.01 20.10
N SER A 55 9.04 1.24 19.13
CA SER A 55 9.74 0.10 18.50
C SER A 55 9.62 0.23 16.99
N ARG A 56 10.59 -0.31 16.24
CA ARG A 56 10.66 -0.18 14.78
C ARG A 56 9.74 -1.12 14.02
N MET A 57 9.44 -2.30 14.56
CA MET A 57 8.62 -3.33 13.88
C MET A 57 7.48 -3.85 14.75
N HIS A 58 7.75 -4.08 16.03
CA HIS A 58 6.74 -4.58 16.97
C HIS A 58 6.20 -3.43 17.82
N TYR A 59 5.29 -2.65 17.23
CA TYR A 59 4.84 -1.38 17.79
C TYR A 59 4.01 -1.52 19.09
N ASN A 60 3.27 -2.63 19.25
CA ASN A 60 2.32 -2.85 20.36
C ASN A 60 1.50 -1.59 20.69
N PHE A 61 1.04 -0.92 19.63
CA PHE A 61 0.41 0.40 19.70
C PHE A 61 -1.12 0.32 19.76
N PRO A 62 -1.82 -0.34 18.81
CA PRO A 62 -3.24 -0.64 18.97
C PRO A 62 -3.41 -1.65 20.11
N ARG A 63 -4.33 -1.35 21.03
CA ARG A 63 -4.69 -2.23 22.16
C ARG A 63 -6.21 -2.37 22.23
N ILE A 64 -6.68 -3.46 22.83
CA ILE A 64 -8.09 -3.62 23.15
C ILE A 64 -8.51 -2.43 24.03
N GLY A 65 -9.52 -1.68 23.59
CA GLY A 65 -9.95 -0.44 24.23
C GLY A 65 -9.36 0.87 23.68
N GLY A 66 -8.44 0.84 22.70
CA GLY A 66 -7.94 2.07 22.08
C GLY A 66 -6.52 2.02 21.54
N VAL A 67 -5.70 2.97 22.00
CA VAL A 67 -4.28 3.12 21.66
C VAL A 67 -3.47 3.20 22.94
N LYS A 68 -2.23 2.69 22.92
CA LYS A 68 -1.36 2.65 24.11
C LYS A 68 -1.01 4.03 24.65
N ARG A 69 -0.74 4.99 23.75
CA ARG A 69 -0.30 6.35 24.09
C ARG A 69 -0.82 7.33 23.04
N ASP A 70 -0.86 8.60 23.41
CA ASP A 70 -1.19 9.67 22.46
C ASP A 70 -0.02 9.99 21.51
N LEU A 71 -0.30 10.75 20.46
CA LEU A 71 0.70 11.24 19.52
C LEU A 71 1.66 12.23 20.21
N PRO A 72 2.97 12.15 19.91
CA PRO A 72 3.95 13.11 20.41
C PRO A 72 3.75 14.52 19.84
N HIS A 73 4.23 15.53 20.56
CA HIS A 73 4.10 16.93 20.13
C HIS A 73 4.81 17.17 18.79
N GLY A 74 4.13 17.85 17.86
CA GLY A 74 4.65 18.12 16.52
C GLY A 74 4.63 16.94 15.54
N PHE A 75 4.05 15.79 15.92
CA PHE A 75 3.96 14.61 15.05
C PHE A 75 3.27 14.91 13.73
N ALA A 76 2.13 15.61 13.77
CA ALA A 76 1.33 15.91 12.58
C ALA A 76 2.12 16.69 11.51
N GLN A 77 2.95 17.65 11.94
CA GLN A 77 3.78 18.43 11.01
C GLN A 77 4.88 17.56 10.38
N ARG A 78 5.58 16.75 11.19
CA ARG A 78 6.59 15.81 10.68
C ARG A 78 6.00 14.77 9.73
N ALA A 79 4.83 14.23 10.05
CA ALA A 79 4.13 13.26 9.22
C ALA A 79 3.76 13.89 7.86
N ARG A 80 3.21 15.12 7.86
CA ARG A 80 2.90 15.84 6.63
C ARG A 80 4.12 16.08 5.75
N SER A 81 5.22 16.60 6.31
CA SER A 81 6.44 16.86 5.52
C SER A 81 7.04 15.58 4.92
N LYS A 82 6.98 14.45 5.64
CA LYS A 82 7.43 13.15 5.10
C LYS A 82 6.50 12.60 4.02
N LEU A 83 5.18 12.78 4.18
CA LEU A 83 4.20 12.36 3.18
C LEU A 83 4.27 13.21 1.91
N GLU A 84 4.47 14.51 2.01
CA GLU A 84 4.69 15.40 0.85
C GLU A 84 5.92 14.96 0.05
N LEU A 85 7.03 14.66 0.73
CA LEU A 85 8.23 14.13 0.08
C LEU A 85 7.98 12.75 -0.54
N PHE A 86 7.20 11.90 0.12
CA PHE A 86 6.85 10.59 -0.41
C PHE A 86 5.99 10.67 -1.68
N LEU A 87 5.02 11.59 -1.73
CA LEU A 87 4.18 11.83 -2.90
C LEU A 87 4.95 12.35 -4.11
N GLN A 88 6.04 13.11 -3.89
CA GLN A 88 6.92 13.49 -4.99
C GLN A 88 7.70 12.28 -5.51
N ARG A 89 8.20 11.43 -4.60
CA ARG A 89 9.00 10.26 -4.97
C ARG A 89 8.18 9.19 -5.66
N ILE A 90 6.91 8.98 -5.29
CA ILE A 90 6.07 7.94 -5.91
C ILE A 90 5.95 8.13 -7.44
N GLN A 91 5.93 9.38 -7.90
CA GLN A 91 5.91 9.71 -9.33
C GLN A 91 7.19 9.24 -10.05
N GLU A 92 8.35 9.30 -9.40
CA GLU A 92 9.60 8.76 -9.95
C GLU A 92 9.55 7.23 -10.10
N TYR A 93 8.85 6.53 -9.19
CA TYR A 93 8.66 5.09 -9.28
C TYR A 93 7.70 4.71 -10.41
N GLU A 94 6.59 5.42 -10.55
CA GLU A 94 5.64 5.21 -11.64
C GLU A 94 6.34 5.43 -12.98
N ALA A 95 7.07 6.54 -13.15
CA ALA A 95 7.84 6.79 -14.37
C ALA A 95 8.84 5.67 -14.66
N LEU A 96 9.56 5.16 -13.65
CA LEU A 96 10.53 4.09 -13.82
C LEU A 96 9.89 2.75 -14.24
N TYR A 97 8.68 2.44 -13.79
CA TYR A 97 8.03 1.16 -14.04
C TYR A 97 7.09 1.18 -15.24
N ASP A 98 6.26 2.21 -15.36
CA ASP A 98 5.25 2.31 -16.42
C ASP A 98 5.89 2.60 -17.80
N GLU A 99 7.03 3.31 -17.84
CA GLU A 99 7.79 3.52 -19.07
C GLU A 99 8.74 2.34 -19.40
N SER A 100 8.95 1.42 -18.45
CA SER A 100 9.88 0.32 -18.63
C SER A 100 9.29 -0.82 -19.46
N THR A 101 9.73 -0.93 -20.72
CA THR A 101 9.36 -2.03 -21.62
C THR A 101 9.68 -3.41 -21.03
N VAL A 102 10.80 -3.54 -20.31
CA VAL A 102 11.18 -4.80 -19.65
C VAL A 102 10.16 -5.17 -18.58
N PHE A 103 9.69 -4.20 -17.80
CA PHE A 103 8.69 -4.45 -16.77
C PHE A 103 7.35 -4.84 -17.39
N LEU A 104 6.88 -4.10 -18.40
CA LEU A 104 5.62 -4.39 -19.08
C LEU A 104 5.63 -5.80 -19.70
N VAL A 105 6.69 -6.18 -20.41
CA VAL A 105 6.81 -7.52 -21.03
C VAL A 105 6.80 -8.64 -19.99
N ARG A 106 7.31 -8.40 -18.77
CA ARG A 106 7.39 -9.41 -17.70
C ARG A 106 6.14 -9.52 -16.84
N THR A 107 5.25 -8.52 -16.91
CA THR A 107 4.07 -8.42 -16.04
C THR A 107 2.76 -8.55 -16.80
N GLN A 108 2.67 -7.99 -18.01
CA GLN A 108 1.47 -8.03 -18.83
C GLN A 108 1.20 -9.46 -19.34
N GLY A 109 -0.02 -9.92 -19.14
CA GLY A 109 -0.46 -11.26 -19.53
C GLY A 109 0.08 -12.41 -18.67
N VAL A 110 0.83 -12.11 -17.60
CA VAL A 110 1.37 -13.12 -16.66
C VAL A 110 0.46 -13.24 -15.44
N GLY A 111 0.22 -14.47 -14.99
CA GLY A 111 -0.54 -14.72 -13.76
C GLY A 111 -2.03 -14.41 -13.85
N TYR A 112 -2.58 -14.34 -15.07
CA TYR A 112 -3.99 -14.12 -15.35
C TYR A 112 -4.88 -15.14 -14.62
N ALA A 113 -5.97 -14.67 -14.00
CA ALA A 113 -7.03 -15.51 -13.48
C ALA A 113 -8.38 -14.80 -13.56
N LYS A 114 -9.46 -15.55 -13.77
CA LYS A 114 -10.81 -14.96 -13.86
C LYS A 114 -11.30 -14.53 -12.48
N ALA A 115 -12.09 -13.45 -12.45
CA ALA A 115 -12.69 -12.94 -11.21
C ALA A 115 -13.51 -14.02 -10.48
N GLU A 116 -14.32 -14.79 -11.20
CA GLU A 116 -15.14 -15.87 -10.61
C GLU A 116 -14.29 -16.96 -9.96
N GLU A 117 -13.19 -17.37 -10.62
CA GLU A 117 -12.26 -18.36 -10.09
C GLU A 117 -11.57 -17.81 -8.83
N MET A 118 -11.13 -16.55 -8.85
CA MET A 118 -10.54 -15.88 -7.68
C MET A 118 -11.50 -15.87 -6.48
N VAL A 119 -12.77 -15.55 -6.70
CA VAL A 119 -13.80 -15.55 -5.64
C VAL A 119 -14.04 -16.97 -5.12
N ASN A 120 -14.18 -17.95 -6.00
CA ASN A 120 -14.37 -19.36 -5.62
C ASN A 120 -13.16 -19.92 -4.83
N HIS A 121 -11.95 -19.43 -5.12
CA HIS A 121 -10.73 -19.79 -4.40
C HIS A 121 -10.47 -18.93 -3.14
N GLY A 122 -11.34 -17.96 -2.82
CA GLY A 122 -11.19 -17.11 -1.64
C GLY A 122 -10.04 -16.09 -1.74
N VAL A 123 -9.63 -15.70 -2.95
CA VAL A 123 -8.62 -14.67 -3.18
C VAL A 123 -9.21 -13.29 -2.83
N SER A 124 -8.45 -12.46 -2.11
CA SER A 124 -8.89 -11.14 -1.64
C SER A 124 -7.87 -10.02 -1.87
N GLY A 125 -8.28 -8.77 -1.62
CA GLY A 125 -7.40 -7.61 -1.62
C GLY A 125 -6.96 -7.17 -3.02
N PRO A 126 -5.72 -6.69 -3.21
CA PRO A 126 -5.25 -6.18 -4.50
C PRO A 126 -5.41 -7.16 -5.67
N ASN A 127 -5.26 -8.46 -5.42
CA ASN A 127 -5.40 -9.48 -6.47
C ASN A 127 -6.82 -9.55 -7.02
N LEU A 128 -7.83 -9.47 -6.15
CA LEU A 128 -9.24 -9.50 -6.52
C LEU A 128 -9.66 -8.18 -7.18
N ARG A 129 -9.18 -7.05 -6.64
CA ARG A 129 -9.45 -5.71 -7.19
C ARG A 129 -8.87 -5.53 -8.59
N ALA A 130 -7.68 -6.07 -8.86
CA ALA A 130 -7.08 -6.10 -10.21
C ALA A 130 -7.89 -6.92 -11.22
N ALA A 131 -8.77 -7.81 -10.76
CA ALA A 131 -9.71 -8.52 -11.63
C ALA A 131 -10.99 -7.71 -11.94
N GLY A 132 -11.08 -6.47 -11.44
CA GLY A 132 -12.23 -5.58 -11.60
C GLY A 132 -13.38 -5.83 -10.63
N VAL A 133 -13.16 -6.61 -9.58
CA VAL A 133 -14.17 -6.80 -8.52
C VAL A 133 -13.96 -5.70 -7.49
N ASN A 134 -14.87 -4.72 -7.46
CA ASN A 134 -14.85 -3.64 -6.49
C ASN A 134 -15.27 -4.14 -5.10
N TYR A 135 -14.34 -4.78 -4.41
CA TYR A 135 -14.54 -5.29 -3.06
C TYR A 135 -13.31 -5.00 -2.19
N ASP A 136 -13.50 -4.09 -1.23
CA ASP A 136 -12.57 -3.83 -0.13
C ASP A 136 -13.35 -3.85 1.17
N VAL A 137 -12.87 -4.57 2.18
CA VAL A 137 -13.56 -4.68 3.47
C VAL A 137 -13.73 -3.31 4.12
N ARG A 138 -12.78 -2.38 3.94
CA ARG A 138 -12.85 -1.03 4.52
C ARG A 138 -13.97 -0.19 3.93
N TRP A 139 -14.41 -0.51 2.71
CA TRP A 139 -15.46 0.21 1.98
C TRP A 139 -16.81 -0.52 2.08
N ALA A 140 -16.83 -1.84 1.84
CA ALA A 140 -18.06 -2.64 1.88
C ALA A 140 -18.57 -2.90 3.31
N HIS A 141 -17.66 -3.05 4.28
CA HIS A 141 -17.96 -3.25 5.70
C HIS A 141 -17.08 -2.35 6.58
N PRO A 142 -17.34 -1.03 6.55
CA PRO A 142 -16.48 -0.06 7.23
C PRO A 142 -16.35 -0.36 8.72
N TYR A 143 -15.13 -0.26 9.22
CA TYR A 143 -14.80 -0.34 10.64
C TYR A 143 -14.04 0.90 11.08
N SER A 144 -13.96 1.18 12.38
CA SER A 144 -13.33 2.40 12.88
C SER A 144 -13.98 3.63 12.22
N VAL A 145 -13.19 4.60 11.78
CA VAL A 145 -13.63 5.85 11.14
C VAL A 145 -13.49 5.83 9.60
N TYR A 146 -13.35 4.66 8.95
CA TYR A 146 -13.24 4.58 7.49
C TYR A 146 -14.50 5.09 6.76
N SER A 147 -15.68 5.02 7.39
CA SER A 147 -16.94 5.52 6.82
C SER A 147 -17.05 7.05 6.79
N GLU A 148 -16.19 7.75 7.53
CA GLU A 148 -16.18 9.23 7.58
C GLU A 148 -15.18 9.85 6.61
N LEU A 149 -14.36 9.02 5.94
CA LEU A 149 -13.33 9.46 5.01
C LEU A 149 -13.85 9.34 3.58
N ASP A 150 -13.52 10.33 2.76
CA ASP A 150 -13.78 10.32 1.32
C ASP A 150 -12.62 9.63 0.60
N TRP A 151 -12.84 8.38 0.17
CA TRP A 151 -11.86 7.59 -0.58
C TRP A 151 -12.56 6.47 -1.36
N GLU A 152 -11.93 6.05 -2.44
CA GLU A 152 -12.40 4.94 -3.28
C GLU A 152 -11.32 3.85 -3.37
N PRO A 153 -11.68 2.56 -3.32
CA PRO A 153 -10.72 1.49 -3.57
C PRO A 153 -10.25 1.51 -5.03
N PRO A 154 -8.94 1.36 -5.29
CA PRO A 154 -8.44 1.23 -6.65
C PRO A 154 -8.90 -0.11 -7.25
N VAL A 155 -9.54 -0.04 -8.42
CA VAL A 155 -10.06 -1.18 -9.18
C VAL A 155 -9.62 -1.00 -10.62
N GLU A 156 -8.49 -1.59 -10.97
CA GLU A 156 -7.89 -1.39 -12.29
C GLU A 156 -8.09 -2.60 -13.20
N ARG A 157 -8.36 -2.30 -14.48
CA ARG A 157 -8.30 -3.22 -15.62
C ARG A 157 -7.59 -2.50 -16.77
N SER A 158 -6.31 -2.21 -16.61
CA SER A 158 -5.53 -1.50 -17.62
C SER A 158 -4.96 -2.45 -18.69
N SER A 159 -4.81 -3.74 -18.39
CA SER A 159 -4.37 -4.73 -19.36
C SER A 159 -5.50 -5.26 -20.27
N ILE A 160 -5.16 -5.69 -21.50
CA ILE A 160 -6.09 -6.21 -22.51
C ILE A 160 -6.91 -7.41 -21.99
N LYS A 161 -6.32 -8.23 -21.10
CA LYS A 161 -6.98 -9.39 -20.49
C LYS A 161 -7.58 -9.07 -19.11
N GLY A 162 -7.08 -8.06 -18.41
CA GLY A 162 -7.38 -7.77 -17.00
C GLY A 162 -6.78 -8.80 -16.03
N ALA A 163 -6.71 -8.50 -14.74
CA ALA A 163 -6.30 -9.42 -13.67
C ALA A 163 -4.86 -9.98 -13.73
N ASP A 164 -3.96 -9.37 -14.52
CA ASP A 164 -2.57 -9.81 -14.63
C ASP A 164 -1.66 -9.20 -13.54
N CYS A 165 -0.37 -9.54 -13.57
CA CYS A 165 0.60 -9.01 -12.62
C CYS A 165 0.77 -7.48 -12.71
N TYR A 166 0.54 -6.88 -13.89
CA TYR A 166 0.64 -5.44 -14.09
C TYR A 166 -0.55 -4.71 -13.44
N ASP A 167 -1.78 -5.20 -13.65
CA ASP A 167 -2.98 -4.65 -13.00
C ASP A 167 -2.85 -4.71 -11.46
N ARG A 168 -2.25 -5.79 -10.93
CA ARG A 168 -2.00 -5.95 -9.48
C ARG A 168 -0.94 -5.00 -8.95
N TYR A 169 0.04 -4.65 -9.77
CA TYR A 169 1.04 -3.63 -9.43
C TYR A 169 0.37 -2.27 -9.33
N ARG A 170 -0.43 -1.88 -10.33
CA ARG A 170 -1.06 -0.57 -10.36
C ARG A 170 -2.05 -0.36 -9.21
N VAL A 171 -2.88 -1.37 -8.89
CA VAL A 171 -3.79 -1.37 -7.71
C VAL A 171 -3.07 -1.25 -6.35
N ARG A 172 -1.76 -1.50 -6.29
CA ARG A 172 -0.95 -1.32 -5.07
C ARG A 172 -0.23 0.02 -5.01
N VAL A 173 -0.05 0.68 -6.16
CA VAL A 173 0.61 1.98 -6.27
C VAL A 173 -0.39 3.12 -6.12
N GLU A 174 -1.60 2.94 -6.66
CA GLU A 174 -2.78 3.80 -6.43
C GLU A 174 -3.28 3.71 -4.97
#